data_AF-A0A1M5UY39-F1
#
_entry.id   AF-A0A1M5UY39-F1
#
_cell.length_a   1.000
_cell.length_b   1.000
_cell.length_c   1.000
_cell.angle_alpha   90.00
_cell.angle_beta   90.00
_cell.angle_gamma   90.00
#
_symmetry.space_group_name_H-M   'P 1'
#
loop_
_entity.id
_entity.type
_entity.pdbx_description
1 polymer ?
#
loop_
_entity_poly.entity_id
_entity_poly.type
_entity_poly.pdbx_seq_one_letter_code
_entity_poly.pdbx_strand_id
1 'polypeptide(L)'
;MKRLFKNTLFIGILLFILFFVARFILRQFGLMFRAWINFIWLASSFILFIWGFIKFYNSVQNKIAKRVLSIITAVVIIFAVFPLPFPIGLTLAIDWAGEIGAFPTREDVIEYDGYKIVGYHRFAFWDSEVEFYEYKNSFVVGSHCLLWCYGYDYDNYDGHFYAYDEFHSFTIEDIVDNIKN
;
A
#
# COMPACT_ATOMS: atom_id res chain seq x y z
N MET A 1 30.96 -7.67 5.08
CA MET A 1 29.91 -7.06 4.22
C MET A 1 29.59 -7.85 2.95
N LYS A 2 30.54 -8.18 2.05
CA LYS A 2 30.24 -8.88 0.77
C LYS A 2 29.46 -10.22 0.91
N ARG A 3 29.56 -10.93 2.03
CA ARG A 3 28.84 -12.19 2.30
C ARG A 3 27.36 -11.97 2.70
N LEU A 4 27.04 -10.84 3.32
CA LEU A 4 25.67 -10.46 3.73
C LEU A 4 24.81 -10.11 2.51
N PHE A 5 25.36 -9.33 1.56
CA PHE A 5 24.72 -9.02 0.28
C PHE A 5 24.64 -10.20 -0.71
N LYS A 6 25.16 -11.38 -0.35
CA LYS A 6 24.91 -12.62 -1.09
C LYS A 6 23.71 -13.40 -0.54
N ASN A 7 23.22 -13.04 0.65
CA ASN A 7 22.08 -13.69 1.27
C ASN A 7 20.80 -12.97 0.84
N THR A 8 20.07 -13.56 -0.11
CA THR A 8 18.83 -13.00 -0.64
C THR A 8 17.75 -12.83 0.44
N LEU A 9 17.77 -13.66 1.49
CA LEU A 9 16.87 -13.52 2.63
C LEU A 9 17.16 -12.24 3.42
N PHE A 10 18.45 -11.93 3.64
CA PHE A 10 18.86 -10.70 4.31
C PHE A 10 18.52 -9.45 3.48
N ILE A 11 18.67 -9.52 2.15
CA ILE A 11 18.29 -8.42 1.25
C ILE A 11 16.79 -8.13 1.34
N GLY A 12 15.93 -9.17 1.32
CA GLY A 12 14.48 -8.98 1.46
C GLY A 12 14.10 -8.28 2.77
N ILE A 13 14.69 -8.71 3.89
CA ILE A 13 14.49 -8.08 5.21
C ILE A 13 14.99 -6.62 5.20
N LEU A 14 16.16 -6.37 4.64
CA LEU A 14 16.72 -5.02 4.57
C LEU A 14 15.84 -4.08 3.75
N LEU A 15 15.33 -4.52 2.59
CA LEU A 15 14.42 -3.74 1.76
C LEU A 15 13.11 -3.44 2.48
N PHE A 16 12.58 -4.39 3.25
CA PHE A 16 11.40 -4.20 4.08
C PHE A 16 11.65 -3.15 5.18
N ILE A 17 12.79 -3.19 5.87
CA ILE A 17 13.14 -2.16 6.87
C ILE A 17 13.29 -0.78 6.21
N LEU A 18 13.99 -0.73 5.08
CA LEU A 18 14.20 0.51 4.32
C LEU A 18 12.90 1.15 3.86
N PHE A 19 11.89 0.33 3.51
CA PHE A 19 10.55 0.82 3.18
C PHE A 19 9.95 1.67 4.32
N PHE A 20 9.95 1.16 5.55
CA PHE A 20 9.42 1.90 6.70
C PHE A 20 10.25 3.14 7.04
N VAL A 21 11.58 3.03 6.96
CA VAL A 21 12.48 4.19 7.18
C VAL A 21 12.19 5.28 6.16
N ALA A 22 12.07 4.94 4.88
CA ALA A 22 11.77 5.90 3.82
C ALA A 22 10.40 6.55 4.01
N ARG A 23 9.37 5.76 4.37
CA ARG A 23 8.04 6.31 4.71
C ARG A 23 8.08 7.25 5.91
N PHE A 24 8.81 6.88 6.95
CA PHE A 24 8.95 7.72 8.14
C PHE A 24 9.57 9.07 7.79
N ILE A 25 10.65 9.07 6.97
CA ILE A 25 11.30 10.28 6.49
C ILE A 25 10.33 11.12 5.65
N LEU A 26 9.65 10.54 4.66
CA LEU A 26 8.69 11.27 3.82
C LEU A 26 7.58 11.93 4.65
N ARG A 27 7.08 11.24 5.68
CA ARG A 27 6.05 11.79 6.56
C ARG A 27 6.51 13.04 7.31
N GLN A 28 7.82 13.17 7.61
CA GLN A 28 8.37 14.40 8.20
C GLN A 28 8.28 15.61 7.26
N PHE A 29 8.19 15.38 5.95
CA PHE A 29 8.05 16.41 4.92
C PHE A 29 6.60 16.59 4.44
N GLY A 30 5.61 15.97 5.11
CA GLY A 30 4.22 16.01 4.66
C GLY A 30 3.99 15.25 3.36
N LEU A 31 4.83 14.25 3.06
CA LEU A 31 4.78 13.45 1.84
C LEU A 31 4.50 11.99 2.16
N MET A 32 3.98 11.27 1.17
CA MET A 32 3.90 9.82 1.18
C MET A 32 4.15 9.26 -0.21
N PHE A 33 4.65 8.02 -0.28
CA PHE A 33 4.77 7.33 -1.56
C PHE A 33 3.41 7.13 -2.20
N ARG A 34 3.38 7.20 -3.53
CA ARG A 34 2.23 6.74 -4.31
C ARG A 34 1.99 5.26 -4.06
N ALA A 35 0.73 4.87 -4.14
CA ALA A 35 0.34 3.52 -3.76
C ALA A 35 1.01 2.44 -4.61
N TRP A 36 1.14 2.64 -5.92
CA TRP A 36 1.85 1.68 -6.77
C TRP A 36 3.33 1.51 -6.39
N ILE A 37 3.99 2.56 -5.86
CA ILE A 37 5.36 2.46 -5.32
C ILE A 37 5.37 1.60 -4.06
N ASN A 38 4.42 1.84 -3.15
CA ASN A 38 4.27 1.02 -1.95
C ASN A 38 4.10 -0.46 -2.31
N PHE A 39 3.22 -0.74 -3.28
CA PHE A 39 2.97 -2.09 -3.78
C PHE A 39 4.24 -2.73 -4.34
N ILE A 40 4.93 -2.09 -5.29
CA ILE A 40 6.14 -2.66 -5.92
C ILE A 40 7.24 -2.89 -4.89
N TRP A 41 7.45 -1.95 -3.96
CA TRP A 41 8.50 -2.10 -2.95
C TRP A 41 8.19 -3.27 -2.00
N LEU A 42 6.97 -3.35 -1.48
CA LEU A 42 6.57 -4.44 -0.59
C LEU A 42 6.58 -5.79 -1.31
N ALA A 43 6.01 -5.86 -2.52
CA ALA A 43 5.98 -7.07 -3.33
C ALA A 43 7.40 -7.57 -3.67
N SER A 44 8.30 -6.67 -4.10
CA SER A 44 9.69 -7.05 -4.40
C SER A 44 10.43 -7.54 -3.16
N SER A 45 10.24 -6.87 -2.01
CA SER A 45 10.81 -7.30 -0.72
C SER A 45 10.32 -8.70 -0.33
N PHE A 46 9.02 -8.96 -0.50
CA PHE A 46 8.40 -10.24 -0.19
C PHE A 46 8.87 -11.37 -1.11
N ILE A 47 8.94 -11.13 -2.42
CA ILE A 47 9.45 -12.10 -3.40
C ILE A 47 10.90 -12.48 -3.08
N LEU A 48 11.75 -11.49 -2.77
CA LEU A 48 13.15 -11.74 -2.40
C LEU A 48 13.26 -12.51 -1.08
N PHE A 49 12.40 -12.21 -0.11
CA PHE A 49 12.31 -12.93 1.14
C PHE A 49 11.94 -14.40 0.93
N ILE A 50 10.87 -14.69 0.17
CA ILE A 50 10.46 -16.06 -0.17
C ILE A 50 11.59 -16.80 -0.90
N TRP A 51 12.20 -16.17 -1.90
CA TRP A 51 13.29 -16.77 -2.65
C TRP A 51 14.49 -17.10 -1.77
N GLY A 52 14.85 -16.18 -0.87
CA GLY A 52 15.87 -16.41 0.15
C GLY A 52 15.51 -17.53 1.11
N PHE A 53 14.25 -17.63 1.51
CA PHE A 53 13.77 -18.68 2.39
C PHE A 53 13.85 -20.06 1.73
N ILE A 54 13.44 -20.18 0.47
CA ILE A 54 13.54 -21.43 -0.31
C ILE A 54 15.01 -21.87 -0.41
N LYS A 55 15.92 -20.95 -0.73
CA LYS A 55 17.36 -21.24 -0.78
C LYS A 55 17.89 -21.71 0.58
N PHE A 56 17.49 -21.02 1.65
CA PHE A 56 17.87 -21.40 3.02
C PHE A 56 17.35 -22.80 3.36
N TYR A 57 16.06 -23.08 3.15
CA TYR A 57 15.44 -24.38 3.38
C TYR A 57 16.15 -25.52 2.63
N ASN A 58 16.51 -25.29 1.37
CA ASN A 58 17.24 -26.28 0.56
C ASN A 58 18.70 -26.45 0.98
N SER A 59 19.31 -25.45 1.61
CA SER A 59 20.68 -25.54 2.12
C SER A 59 20.79 -26.35 3.43
N VAL A 60 19.68 -26.54 4.16
CA VAL A 60 19.67 -27.33 5.40
C VAL A 60 19.80 -28.82 5.08
N GLN A 61 20.98 -29.38 5.36
CA GLN A 61 21.27 -30.81 5.15
C GLN A 61 20.79 -31.70 6.31
N ASN A 62 20.71 -31.17 7.53
CA ASN A 62 20.31 -31.94 8.71
C ASN A 62 18.79 -32.25 8.65
N LYS A 63 18.46 -33.55 8.61
CA LYS A 63 17.07 -34.05 8.55
C LYS A 63 16.21 -33.55 9.72
N ILE A 64 16.75 -33.50 10.94
CA ILE A 64 16.01 -33.05 12.13
C ILE A 64 15.73 -31.55 12.03
N ALA A 65 16.74 -30.77 11.68
CA ALA A 65 16.59 -29.32 11.50
C ALA A 65 15.59 -28.98 10.38
N LYS A 66 15.62 -29.73 9.28
CA LYS A 66 14.66 -29.57 8.18
C LYS A 66 13.24 -29.88 8.61
N ARG A 67 13.03 -30.95 9.39
CA ARG A 67 11.70 -31.31 9.94
C ARG A 67 11.17 -30.25 10.89
N VAL A 68 12.00 -29.73 11.78
CA VAL A 68 11.64 -28.62 12.68
C VAL A 68 11.27 -27.37 11.86
N LEU A 69 12.08 -27.03 10.86
CA LEU A 69 11.81 -25.88 9.99
C LEU A 69 10.50 -26.03 9.21
N SER A 70 10.16 -27.23 8.72
CA SER A 70 8.88 -27.50 8.07
C SER A 70 7.69 -27.29 9.01
N ILE A 71 7.80 -27.74 10.27
CA ILE A 71 6.75 -27.56 11.28
C ILE A 71 6.57 -26.06 11.57
N ILE A 72 7.65 -25.33 11.81
CA ILE A 72 7.60 -23.88 12.05
C ILE A 72 6.96 -23.16 10.85
N THR A 73 7.37 -23.51 9.62
CA THR A 73 6.80 -22.91 8.40
C THR A 73 5.31 -23.19 8.28
N ALA A 74 4.88 -24.43 8.53
CA ALA A 74 3.47 -24.80 8.49
C ALA A 74 2.66 -24.04 9.55
N VAL A 75 3.18 -23.89 10.76
CA VAL A 75 2.55 -23.09 11.83
C VAL A 75 2.40 -21.64 11.39
N VAL A 76 3.46 -21.02 10.86
CA VAL A 76 3.41 -19.63 10.36
C VAL A 76 2.39 -19.47 9.23
N ILE A 77 2.33 -20.41 8.28
CA ILE A 77 1.34 -20.39 7.19
C ILE A 77 -0.08 -20.55 7.74
N ILE A 78 -0.31 -21.46 8.68
CA ILE A 78 -1.62 -21.63 9.31
C ILE A 78 -2.06 -20.33 9.99
N PHE A 79 -1.18 -19.67 10.75
CA PHE A 79 -1.52 -18.37 11.35
C PHE A 79 -1.68 -17.23 10.33
N ALA A 80 -1.02 -17.31 9.18
CA ALA A 80 -1.15 -16.32 8.11
C ALA A 80 -2.40 -16.53 7.22
N VAL A 81 -2.85 -17.78 7.03
CA VAL A 81 -3.91 -18.17 6.07
C VAL A 81 -5.21 -18.60 6.75
N PHE A 82 -5.15 -19.28 7.89
CA PHE A 82 -6.30 -19.59 8.73
C PHE A 82 -6.43 -18.54 9.82
N PRO A 83 -7.25 -17.50 9.64
CA PRO A 83 -7.65 -16.71 10.77
C PRO A 83 -8.41 -17.64 11.72
N LEU A 84 -7.86 -17.88 12.91
CA LEU A 84 -8.68 -18.05 14.13
C LEU A 84 -9.89 -17.10 14.04
N PRO A 85 -11.11 -17.48 14.50
CA PRO A 85 -12.48 -17.04 14.07
C PRO A 85 -12.80 -15.54 13.98
N PHE A 86 -11.85 -14.77 13.48
CA PHE A 86 -11.73 -13.35 13.44
C PHE A 86 -10.78 -13.10 12.27
N PRO A 87 -11.28 -12.73 11.09
CA PRO A 87 -10.47 -12.32 9.96
C PRO A 87 -9.87 -10.96 10.35
N ILE A 88 -8.90 -10.99 11.25
CA ILE A 88 -8.23 -9.83 11.83
C ILE A 88 -6.78 -9.83 11.34
N GLY A 89 -6.10 -10.96 11.19
CA GLY A 89 -4.67 -10.95 10.79
C GLY A 89 -4.43 -10.43 9.36
N LEU A 90 -5.00 -11.12 8.36
CA LEU A 90 -4.82 -10.78 6.96
C LEU A 90 -5.67 -9.57 6.56
N THR A 91 -6.89 -9.47 7.10
CA THR A 91 -7.78 -8.33 6.88
C THR A 91 -7.28 -7.10 7.61
N LEU A 92 -6.78 -7.14 8.86
CA LEU A 92 -6.02 -5.99 9.38
C LEU A 92 -4.77 -5.77 8.55
N ALA A 93 -4.03 -6.78 8.08
CA ALA A 93 -2.86 -6.48 7.24
C ALA A 93 -3.24 -5.77 5.93
N ILE A 94 -4.42 -6.05 5.36
CA ILE A 94 -5.02 -5.45 4.15
C ILE A 94 -5.68 -4.10 4.44
N ASP A 95 -6.38 -3.97 5.56
CA ASP A 95 -7.08 -2.77 6.04
C ASP A 95 -6.05 -1.77 6.56
N TRP A 96 -5.08 -2.20 7.36
CA TRP A 96 -3.90 -1.41 7.76
C TRP A 96 -3.04 -1.08 6.55
N ALA A 97 -2.98 -1.95 5.53
CA ALA A 97 -2.39 -1.64 4.23
C ALA A 97 -3.20 -0.60 3.43
N GLY A 98 -4.53 -0.65 3.49
CA GLY A 98 -5.45 0.32 2.87
C GLY A 98 -5.37 1.67 3.56
N GLU A 99 -5.42 1.68 4.90
CA GLU A 99 -5.28 2.85 5.78
C GLU A 99 -3.91 3.53 5.65
N ILE A 100 -2.85 2.77 5.37
CA ILE A 100 -1.53 3.35 5.05
C ILE A 100 -1.33 3.61 3.55
N GLY A 101 -2.37 3.47 2.70
CA GLY A 101 -2.29 3.70 1.25
C GLY A 101 -1.28 2.81 0.52
N ALA A 102 -0.99 1.63 1.06
CA ALA A 102 -0.07 0.65 0.47
C ALA A 102 -0.74 -0.26 -0.58
N PHE A 103 -2.06 -0.45 -0.49
CA PHE A 103 -2.81 -1.34 -1.40
C PHE A 103 -4.22 -0.79 -1.72
N PRO A 104 -4.36 0.35 -2.40
CA PRO A 104 -5.64 0.71 -3.00
C PRO A 104 -5.97 -0.27 -4.13
N THR A 105 -7.26 -0.49 -4.37
CA THR A 105 -7.76 -1.30 -5.49
C THR A 105 -7.45 -0.62 -6.82
N ARG A 106 -7.43 0.71 -6.82
CA ARG A 106 -7.19 1.55 -7.98
C ARG A 106 -6.57 2.88 -7.56
N GLU A 107 -5.67 3.37 -8.39
CA GLU A 107 -5.08 4.70 -8.27
C GLU A 107 -5.38 5.48 -9.55
N ASP A 108 -6.06 6.61 -9.42
CA ASP A 108 -6.37 7.52 -10.52
C ASP A 108 -5.61 8.83 -10.36
N VAL A 109 -5.07 9.36 -11.46
CA VAL A 109 -4.51 10.71 -11.50
C VAL A 109 -5.46 11.57 -12.29
N ILE A 110 -5.96 12.62 -11.66
CA ILE A 110 -6.95 13.53 -12.22
C ILE A 110 -6.28 14.88 -12.38
N GLU A 111 -6.48 15.51 -13.54
CA GLU A 111 -5.94 16.83 -13.86
C GLU A 111 -7.07 17.80 -14.16
N TYR A 112 -7.05 18.94 -13.48
CA TYR A 112 -8.02 20.02 -13.65
C TYR A 112 -7.30 21.37 -13.53
N ASP A 113 -7.47 22.24 -14.52
CA ASP A 113 -6.85 23.58 -14.58
C ASP A 113 -5.34 23.60 -14.24
N GLY A 114 -4.61 22.57 -14.67
CA GLY A 114 -3.18 22.41 -14.42
C GLY A 114 -2.80 21.94 -13.02
N TYR A 115 -3.77 21.77 -12.12
CA TYR A 115 -3.61 21.07 -10.84
C TYR A 115 -3.85 19.57 -11.03
N LYS A 116 -3.06 18.76 -10.32
CA LYS A 116 -3.21 17.30 -10.34
C LYS A 116 -3.52 16.78 -8.95
N ILE A 117 -4.47 15.87 -8.86
CA ILE A 117 -4.81 15.13 -7.63
C ILE A 117 -4.73 13.63 -7.91
N VAL A 118 -4.53 12.87 -6.85
CA VAL A 118 -4.49 11.41 -6.90
C VAL A 118 -5.62 10.86 -6.06
N GLY A 119 -6.51 10.08 -6.68
CA GLY A 119 -7.57 9.33 -6.00
C GLY A 119 -7.13 7.91 -5.72
N TYR A 120 -7.18 7.49 -4.46
CA TYR A 120 -6.96 6.10 -4.06
C TYR A 120 -8.29 5.46 -3.69
N HIS A 121 -8.70 4.46 -4.47
CA HIS A 121 -9.88 3.66 -4.18
C HIS A 121 -9.51 2.63 -3.11
N ARG A 122 -10.17 2.69 -1.96
CA ARG A 122 -9.96 1.72 -0.89
C ARG A 122 -10.60 0.38 -1.26
N PHE A 123 -10.05 -0.69 -0.70
CA PHE A 123 -10.66 -2.01 -0.81
C PHE A 123 -11.85 -2.05 0.16
N ALA A 124 -13.07 -1.93 -0.37
CA ALA A 124 -14.28 -1.99 0.43
C ALA A 124 -15.27 -2.98 -0.20
N PHE A 125 -15.86 -3.83 0.64
CA PHE A 125 -16.78 -4.90 0.22
C PHE A 125 -18.18 -4.40 -0.15
N TRP A 126 -18.53 -3.16 0.20
CA TRP A 126 -19.89 -2.63 0.08
C TRP A 126 -19.94 -1.30 -0.70
N ASP A 127 -19.10 -0.31 -0.37
CA ASP A 127 -19.06 0.98 -1.06
C ASP A 127 -17.63 1.37 -1.45
N SER A 128 -17.40 1.81 -2.69
CA SER A 128 -16.07 2.17 -3.19
C SER A 128 -15.59 3.51 -2.64
N GLU A 129 -15.03 3.52 -1.43
CA GLU A 129 -14.44 4.73 -0.85
C GLU A 129 -13.22 5.20 -1.65
N VAL A 130 -13.08 6.53 -1.81
CA VAL A 130 -11.96 7.17 -2.49
C VAL A 130 -11.37 8.26 -1.60
N GLU A 131 -10.04 8.26 -1.50
CA GLU A 131 -9.29 9.33 -0.86
C GLU A 131 -8.48 10.14 -1.88
N PHE A 132 -8.66 11.45 -1.86
CA PHE A 132 -7.93 12.37 -2.72
C PHE A 132 -6.75 13.00 -2.00
N TYR A 133 -5.61 13.02 -2.69
CA TYR A 133 -4.36 13.59 -2.22
C TYR A 133 -3.77 14.50 -3.29
N GLU A 134 -3.00 15.50 -2.85
CA GLU A 134 -2.29 16.38 -3.77
C GLU A 134 -1.19 15.61 -4.52
N TYR A 135 -1.20 15.68 -5.86
CA TYR A 135 -0.13 15.12 -6.67
C TYR A 135 1.14 15.97 -6.54
N LYS A 136 2.27 15.34 -6.19
CA LYS A 136 3.58 16.02 -6.17
C LYS A 136 4.44 15.61 -7.35
N ASN A 137 4.59 14.31 -7.59
CA ASN A 137 5.30 13.77 -8.76
C ASN A 137 4.97 12.29 -8.98
N SER A 138 5.69 11.64 -9.91
CA SER A 138 5.48 10.24 -10.26
C SER A 138 5.66 9.26 -9.09
N PHE A 139 6.38 9.63 -8.03
CA PHE A 139 6.72 8.74 -6.92
C PHE A 139 6.00 9.06 -5.61
N VAL A 140 5.62 10.32 -5.37
CA VAL A 140 5.06 10.78 -4.10
C VAL A 140 3.86 11.70 -4.28
N VAL A 141 3.02 11.74 -3.25
CA VAL A 141 1.87 12.64 -3.07
C VAL A 141 1.97 13.34 -1.70
N GLY A 142 1.14 14.35 -1.48
CA GLY A 142 0.93 14.92 -0.14
C GLY A 142 0.42 13.85 0.83
N SER A 143 0.82 13.92 2.10
CA SER A 143 0.36 12.98 3.14
C SER A 143 -0.96 13.38 3.78
N HIS A 144 -1.49 14.57 3.46
CA HIS A 144 -2.76 15.05 3.96
C HIS A 144 -3.87 14.67 2.97
N CYS A 145 -4.89 13.97 3.46
CA CYS A 145 -6.08 13.68 2.68
C CYS A 145 -6.86 14.97 2.48
N LEU A 146 -7.10 15.34 1.22
CA LEU A 146 -7.84 16.55 0.84
C LEU A 146 -9.35 16.32 0.95
N LEU A 147 -9.80 15.14 0.53
CA LEU A 147 -11.20 14.73 0.57
C LEU A 147 -11.29 13.20 0.65
N TRP A 148 -12.16 12.70 1.51
CA TRP A 148 -12.61 11.30 1.51
C TRP A 148 -14.08 11.27 1.07
N CYS A 149 -14.45 10.34 0.18
CA CYS A 149 -15.80 10.23 -0.35
C CYS A 149 -16.15 8.77 -0.70
N TYR A 150 -17.41 8.47 -1.02
CA TYR A 150 -17.89 7.12 -1.40
C TYR A 150 -17.78 6.83 -2.91
N GLY A 151 -17.17 7.74 -3.66
CA GLY A 151 -16.95 7.62 -5.09
C GLY A 151 -16.95 8.98 -5.78
N TYR A 152 -16.73 8.92 -7.08
CA TYR A 152 -16.80 10.09 -7.94
C TYR A 152 -17.21 9.66 -9.34
N ASP A 153 -17.79 10.60 -10.09
CA ASP A 153 -18.10 10.43 -11.51
C ASP A 153 -17.71 11.68 -12.30
N TYR A 154 -17.57 11.51 -13.61
CA TYR A 154 -17.46 12.62 -14.55
C TYR A 154 -18.79 12.78 -15.25
N ASP A 155 -19.43 13.93 -15.07
CA ASP A 155 -20.63 14.22 -15.84
C ASP A 155 -20.22 14.53 -17.28
N ASN A 156 -20.73 13.72 -18.20
CA ASN A 156 -20.42 13.81 -19.62
C ASN A 156 -21.10 15.01 -20.30
N TYR A 157 -22.07 15.66 -19.65
CA TYR A 157 -22.82 16.79 -20.21
C TYR A 157 -22.18 18.14 -19.94
N ASP A 158 -21.58 18.32 -18.76
CA ASP A 158 -20.92 19.57 -18.37
C ASP A 158 -19.38 19.42 -18.31
N GLY A 159 -18.86 18.19 -18.35
CA GLY A 159 -17.43 17.89 -18.30
C GLY A 159 -16.82 18.04 -16.91
N HIS A 160 -17.64 18.22 -15.87
CA HIS A 160 -17.19 18.44 -14.50
C HIS A 160 -17.05 17.13 -13.73
N PHE A 161 -16.07 17.14 -12.82
CA PHE A 161 -15.83 16.07 -11.87
C PHE A 161 -16.70 16.30 -10.62
N TYR A 162 -17.39 15.24 -10.18
CA TYR A 162 -18.19 15.26 -8.96
C TYR A 162 -17.80 14.09 -8.06
N ALA A 163 -17.30 14.39 -6.86
CA ALA A 163 -17.16 13.44 -5.76
C ALA A 163 -18.40 13.51 -4.85
N TYR A 164 -18.79 12.40 -4.23
CA TYR A 164 -20.00 12.36 -3.39
C TYR A 164 -19.78 11.61 -2.08
N ASP A 165 -20.33 12.16 -0.99
CA ASP A 165 -20.55 11.44 0.26
C ASP A 165 -22.04 11.11 0.46
N GLU A 166 -22.43 10.53 1.60
CA GLU A 166 -23.84 10.18 1.90
C GLU A 166 -24.81 11.37 1.83
N PHE A 167 -24.34 12.61 1.98
CA PHE A 167 -25.17 13.80 2.17
C PHE A 167 -24.75 15.01 1.30
N HIS A 168 -23.59 14.99 0.65
CA HIS A 168 -23.02 16.14 -0.08
C HIS A 168 -22.35 15.70 -1.39
N SER A 169 -22.36 16.61 -2.36
CA SER A 169 -21.53 16.52 -3.57
C SER A 169 -20.46 17.61 -3.54
N PHE A 170 -19.25 17.24 -3.93
CA PHE A 170 -18.07 18.10 -4.02
C PHE A 170 -17.60 18.15 -5.46
N THR A 171 -17.22 19.33 -5.91
CA THR A 171 -16.60 19.52 -7.22
C THR A 171 -15.07 19.41 -7.09
N ILE A 172 -14.36 19.25 -8.21
CA ILE A 172 -12.89 19.23 -8.17
C ILE A 172 -12.33 20.60 -7.78
N GLU A 173 -13.04 21.67 -8.11
CA GLU A 173 -12.77 23.04 -7.73
C GLU A 173 -12.74 23.17 -6.20
N ASP A 174 -13.71 22.57 -5.50
CA ASP A 174 -13.75 22.55 -4.02
C ASP A 174 -12.54 21.83 -3.41
N ILE A 175 -12.04 20.78 -4.08
CA ILE A 175 -10.84 20.05 -3.65
C ILE A 175 -9.58 20.88 -3.90
N VAL A 176 -9.48 21.51 -5.08
CA VAL A 176 -8.31 22.30 -5.50
C VAL A 176 -8.18 23.59 -4.69
N ASP A 177 -9.29 24.23 -4.31
CA ASP A 177 -9.25 25.44 -3.50
C ASP A 177 -8.76 25.19 -2.08
N ASN A 178 -8.90 23.97 -1.55
CA ASN A 178 -8.25 23.54 -0.31
C ASN A 178 -6.73 23.36 -0.44
N ILE A 179 -6.18 23.20 -1.64
CA ILE A 179 -4.73 23.11 -1.88
C ILE A 179 -4.09 24.51 -1.93
N LYS A 180 -4.86 25.52 -2.36
CA LYS A 180 -4.37 26.90 -2.55
C LYS A 180 -4.27 27.69 -1.24
N ASN A 181 -4.93 27.24 -0.17
CA ASN A 181 -4.96 27.87 1.15
C ASN A 181 -4.03 27.17 2.15
#